data_AF-A0A1G6U9V3-F1
#
_entry.id   AF-A0A1G6U9V3-F1
#
_cell.length_a   1.000
_cell.length_b   1.000
_cell.length_c   1.000
_cell.angle_alpha   90.00
_cell.angle_beta   90.00
_cell.angle_gamma   90.00
#
_symmetry.space_group_name_H-M   'P 1'
#
loop_
_entity.id
_entity.type
_entity.pdbx_description
1 polymer ?
#
loop_
_entity_poly.entity_id
_entity_poly.type
_entity_poly.pdbx_seq_one_letter_code
_entity_poly.pdbx_strand_id
1 'polypeptide(L)'
;MKAILVLLLFFLFEVEKVYAQSVPGPFDVNSFSELSERRTRLNVLIPGIESRLAKLNLDRDTSIIQRDIKYIENNIKWSEGKIAGLRPEDTSKLNLEYWLEDGKQRYDGLLDELKSAKENVNLRTLMIKSLDSANNARSDVEYKINQLMIPRLSQQNFMFWASIAFLVLMCILLYTFFRVVSRDENVRKIIFGSDSGIQFVTLFSIVIAIILFGLTGVLEGKELSALLGSVAGYILGKVKFTNDKPPSRSATNDYKT
;
A
#
# COMPACT_ATOMS: atom_id res chain seq x y z
N MET A 1 -6.21 7.32 45.80
CA MET A 1 -7.34 6.82 44.99
C MET A 1 -7.76 7.83 43.91
N LYS A 2 -8.05 9.10 44.24
CA LYS A 2 -8.41 10.14 43.25
C LYS A 2 -7.39 10.36 42.11
N ALA A 3 -6.09 10.34 42.40
CA ALA A 3 -5.05 10.55 41.38
C ALA A 3 -4.95 9.42 40.33
N ILE A 4 -5.23 8.17 40.72
CA ILE A 4 -5.18 7.02 39.79
C ILE A 4 -6.40 7.03 38.88
N LEU A 5 -7.57 7.41 39.40
CA LEU A 5 -8.80 7.55 38.61
C LEU A 5 -8.66 8.66 37.54
N VAL A 6 -8.02 9.78 37.89
CA VAL A 6 -7.74 10.89 36.96
C VAL A 6 -6.75 10.46 35.88
N LEU A 7 -5.73 9.68 36.22
CA LEU A 7 -4.74 9.18 35.25
C LEU A 7 -5.35 8.13 34.29
N LEU A 8 -6.25 7.28 34.77
CA LEU A 8 -7.02 6.34 33.96
C LEU A 8 -8.01 7.04 33.03
N LEU A 9 -8.70 8.08 33.51
CA LEU A 9 -9.58 8.92 32.69
C LEU A 9 -8.80 9.69 31.63
N PHE A 10 -7.61 10.19 31.95
CA PHE A 10 -6.75 10.89 31.00
C PHE A 10 -6.25 9.96 29.88
N PHE A 11 -5.86 8.73 30.23
CA PHE A 11 -5.48 7.71 29.24
C PHE A 11 -6.65 7.28 28.35
N LEU A 12 -7.86 7.12 28.91
CA LEU A 12 -9.06 6.82 28.12
C LEU A 12 -9.42 7.96 27.14
N PHE A 13 -9.23 9.23 27.56
CA PHE A 13 -9.52 10.40 26.72
C PHE A 13 -8.49 10.66 25.61
N GLU A 14 -7.21 10.32 25.83
CA GLU A 14 -6.21 10.42 24.76
C GLU A 14 -6.36 9.32 23.71
N VAL A 15 -6.78 8.12 24.13
CA VAL A 15 -7.02 7.01 23.21
C VAL A 15 -8.13 7.35 22.20
N GLU A 16 -9.21 8.03 22.61
CA GLU A 16 -10.24 8.49 21.67
C GLU A 16 -9.74 9.52 20.65
N LYS A 17 -8.77 10.37 21.01
CA LYS A 17 -8.23 11.40 20.08
C LYS A 17 -7.29 10.81 19.02
N VAL A 18 -6.62 9.70 19.32
CA VAL A 18 -5.72 9.00 18.36
C VAL A 18 -6.49 8.10 17.39
N TYR A 19 -7.77 7.80 17.67
CA TYR A 19 -8.68 7.09 16.75
C TYR A 19 -9.43 7.99 15.77
N ALA A 20 -9.14 9.29 15.73
CA ALA A 20 -9.35 10.05 14.51
C ALA A 20 -8.33 9.53 13.48
N GLN A 21 -8.62 8.36 12.91
CA GLN A 21 -8.23 8.07 11.54
C GLN A 21 -8.53 9.36 10.79
N SER A 22 -7.48 9.99 10.25
CA SER A 22 -7.63 10.88 9.12
C SER A 22 -8.29 10.02 8.04
N VAL A 23 -9.62 9.90 8.10
CA VAL A 23 -10.43 9.54 6.96
C VAL A 23 -10.03 10.63 5.96
N PRO A 24 -9.32 10.26 4.89
CA PRO A 24 -8.81 11.25 3.97
C PRO A 24 -10.00 12.08 3.54
N GLY A 25 -9.98 13.35 3.93
CA GLY A 25 -11.02 14.28 3.52
C GLY A 25 -11.06 14.32 1.99
N PRO A 26 -12.13 14.88 1.40
CA PRO A 26 -12.31 14.97 -0.05
C PRO A 26 -11.21 15.76 -0.81
N PHE A 27 -10.15 16.18 -0.12
CA PHE A 27 -9.03 16.96 -0.64
C PHE A 27 -7.65 16.33 -0.38
N ASP A 28 -7.58 15.11 0.13
CA ASP A 28 -6.30 14.41 0.25
C ASP A 28 -5.99 13.67 -1.06
N VAL A 29 -4.87 14.05 -1.69
CA VAL A 29 -4.41 13.72 -3.06
C VAL A 29 -4.17 12.21 -3.32
N ASN A 30 -4.58 11.36 -2.38
CA ASN A 30 -4.44 9.91 -2.38
C ASN A 30 -5.69 9.19 -1.83
N SER A 31 -6.85 9.85 -1.75
CA SER A 31 -8.09 9.16 -1.34
C SER A 31 -8.47 8.07 -2.34
N PHE A 32 -9.07 6.96 -1.86
CA PHE A 32 -9.50 5.86 -2.74
C PHE A 32 -10.48 6.35 -3.83
N SER A 33 -11.34 7.31 -3.49
CA SER A 33 -12.27 7.93 -4.43
C SER A 33 -11.54 8.65 -5.56
N GLU A 34 -10.54 9.48 -5.24
CA GLU A 34 -9.76 10.21 -6.23
C GLU A 34 -8.92 9.27 -7.10
N LEU A 35 -8.30 8.25 -6.51
CA LEU A 35 -7.55 7.23 -7.26
C LEU A 35 -8.47 6.44 -8.20
N SER A 36 -9.69 6.10 -7.77
CA SER A 36 -10.69 5.43 -8.60
C SER A 36 -11.19 6.32 -9.75
N GLU A 37 -11.42 7.60 -9.48
CA GLU A 37 -11.77 8.58 -10.51
C GLU A 37 -10.63 8.73 -11.54
N ARG A 38 -9.38 8.86 -11.07
CA ARG A 38 -8.20 8.95 -11.93
C ARG A 38 -8.02 7.70 -12.78
N ARG A 39 -8.23 6.50 -12.21
CA ARG A 39 -8.25 5.23 -12.96
C ARG A 39 -9.31 5.25 -14.07
N THR A 40 -10.52 5.71 -13.76
CA THR A 40 -11.61 5.81 -14.73
C THR A 40 -11.26 6.76 -15.88
N ARG A 41 -10.72 7.94 -15.58
CA ARG A 41 -10.26 8.89 -16.60
C ARG A 41 -9.17 8.30 -17.50
N LEU A 42 -8.19 7.61 -16.91
CA LEU A 42 -7.11 6.96 -17.66
C LEU A 42 -7.64 5.83 -18.56
N ASN A 43 -8.60 5.04 -18.08
CA ASN A 43 -9.23 3.98 -18.87
C ASN A 43 -10.03 4.50 -20.08
N VAL A 44 -10.46 5.76 -20.07
CA VAL A 44 -11.09 6.42 -21.23
C VAL A 44 -10.03 7.04 -22.15
N LEU A 45 -9.01 7.67 -21.56
CA LEU A 45 -7.98 8.41 -22.30
C LEU A 45 -7.05 7.50 -23.10
N ILE A 46 -6.62 6.37 -22.53
CA ILE A 46 -5.69 5.42 -23.17
C ILE A 46 -6.26 4.88 -24.49
N PRO A 47 -7.48 4.30 -24.55
CA PRO A 47 -8.07 3.85 -25.81
C PRO A 47 -8.28 5.00 -26.82
N GLY A 48 -8.54 6.21 -26.34
CA GLY A 48 -8.66 7.40 -27.18
C GLY A 48 -7.34 7.75 -27.90
N ILE A 49 -6.21 7.66 -27.19
CA ILE A 49 -4.88 7.87 -27.77
C ILE A 49 -4.54 6.72 -28.74
N GLU A 50 -4.77 5.47 -28.36
CA GLU A 50 -4.54 4.30 -29.21
C GLU A 50 -5.34 4.37 -30.51
N SER A 51 -6.61 4.75 -30.45
CA SER A 51 -7.46 4.91 -31.63
C SER A 51 -6.94 6.00 -32.57
N ARG A 52 -6.48 7.14 -32.03
CA ARG A 52 -5.88 8.20 -32.86
C ARG A 52 -4.55 7.77 -33.46
N LEU A 53 -3.75 7.02 -32.71
CA LEU A 53 -2.48 6.47 -33.18
C LEU A 53 -2.68 5.44 -34.29
N ALA A 54 -3.74 4.63 -34.21
CA ALA A 54 -4.12 3.69 -35.27
C ALA A 54 -4.62 4.40 -36.54
N LYS A 55 -5.20 5.60 -36.42
CA LYS A 55 -5.63 6.43 -37.56
C LYS A 55 -4.49 7.22 -38.22
N LEU A 56 -3.38 7.41 -37.51
CA LEU A 56 -2.17 8.02 -38.06
C LEU A 56 -1.51 7.02 -39.03
N ASN A 57 -2.00 7.04 -40.26
CA ASN A 57 -1.41 6.27 -41.34
C ASN A 57 -0.09 6.93 -41.75
N LEU A 58 1.00 6.17 -41.71
CA LEU A 58 2.27 6.60 -42.28
C LEU A 58 2.26 6.21 -43.75
N ASP A 59 1.64 7.04 -44.58
CA ASP A 59 1.38 6.75 -46.00
C ASP A 59 2.66 6.44 -46.79
N ARG A 60 3.82 6.96 -46.37
CA ARG A 60 5.13 6.63 -46.92
C ARG A 60 6.24 6.85 -45.91
N ASP A 61 7.25 5.97 -45.94
CA ASP A 61 8.47 6.17 -45.18
C ASP A 61 9.23 7.39 -45.71
N THR A 62 9.57 8.32 -44.82
CA THR A 62 10.40 9.49 -45.12
C THR A 62 11.71 9.13 -45.84
N SER A 63 12.27 7.93 -45.59
CA SER A 63 13.49 7.45 -46.25
C SER A 63 13.27 7.16 -47.75
N ILE A 64 12.08 6.70 -48.12
CA ILE A 64 11.69 6.46 -49.51
C ILE A 64 11.51 7.81 -50.21
N ILE A 65 10.77 8.74 -49.59
CA ILE A 65 10.54 10.08 -50.17
C ILE A 65 11.88 10.80 -50.39
N GLN A 66 12.81 10.74 -49.44
CA GLN A 66 14.15 11.33 -49.58
C GLN A 66 14.95 10.73 -50.74
N ARG A 67 14.81 9.41 -50.98
CA ARG A 67 15.47 8.73 -52.10
C ARG A 67 14.89 9.21 -53.43
N ASP A 68 13.56 9.33 -53.51
CA ASP A 68 12.85 9.83 -54.70
C ASP A 68 13.26 11.28 -55.00
N ILE A 69 13.32 12.15 -53.98
CA ILE A 69 13.81 13.54 -54.10
C ILE A 69 15.21 13.57 -54.70
N LYS A 70 16.14 12.77 -54.15
CA LYS A 70 17.53 12.73 -54.64
C LYS A 70 17.64 12.24 -56.07
N TYR A 71 16.80 11.27 -56.45
CA TYR A 71 16.74 10.77 -57.81
C TYR A 71 16.26 11.85 -58.79
N ILE A 72 15.17 12.56 -58.46
CA ILE A 72 14.64 13.64 -59.30
C ILE A 72 15.63 14.81 -59.37
N GLU A 73 16.26 15.19 -58.26
CA GLU A 73 17.28 16.25 -58.21
C GLU A 73 18.44 15.96 -59.19
N ASN A 74 18.92 14.72 -59.25
CA ASN A 74 19.96 14.31 -60.18
C ASN A 74 19.50 14.40 -61.64
N ASN A 75 18.25 14.03 -61.92
CA ASN A 75 17.67 14.12 -63.28
C ASN A 75 17.49 15.57 -63.73
N ILE A 76 17.09 16.46 -62.81
CA ILE A 76 17.01 17.92 -63.04
C ILE A 76 18.40 18.45 -63.41
N LYS A 77 19.43 18.18 -62.58
CA LYS A 77 20.81 18.62 -62.84
C LYS A 77 21.36 18.10 -64.16
N TRP A 78 21.09 16.84 -64.49
CA TRP A 78 21.49 16.26 -65.77
C TRP A 78 20.83 16.98 -66.95
N SER A 79 19.53 17.26 -66.85
CA SER A 79 18.76 17.95 -67.90
C SER A 79 19.22 19.39 -68.08
N GLU A 80 19.45 20.13 -67.00
CA GLU A 80 20.00 21.50 -67.04
C GLU A 80 21.38 21.53 -67.70
N GLY A 81 22.26 20.59 -67.35
CA GLY A 81 23.59 20.47 -67.97
C GLY A 81 23.52 20.15 -69.47
N LYS A 82 22.53 19.35 -69.90
CA LYS A 82 22.30 19.06 -71.32
C LYS A 82 21.74 20.27 -72.08
N ILE A 83 20.75 20.96 -71.52
CA ILE A 83 20.13 22.15 -72.13
C ILE A 83 21.17 23.26 -72.33
N ALA A 84 22.09 23.46 -71.38
CA ALA A 84 23.13 24.49 -71.46
C ALA A 84 24.08 24.32 -72.66
N GLY A 85 24.24 23.09 -73.16
CA GLY A 85 25.08 22.79 -74.33
C GLY A 85 24.36 22.85 -75.68
N LEU A 86 23.04 23.05 -75.70
CA LEU A 86 22.23 23.03 -76.92
C LEU A 86 22.03 24.43 -77.51
N ARG A 87 22.02 24.50 -78.85
CA ARG A 87 21.68 25.74 -79.57
C ARG A 87 20.20 26.09 -79.36
N PRO A 88 19.82 27.37 -79.36
CA PRO A 88 18.42 27.79 -79.15
C PRO A 88 17.42 27.20 -80.15
N GLU A 89 17.89 26.89 -81.36
CA GLU A 89 17.06 26.44 -82.49
C GLU A 89 16.87 24.91 -82.54
N ASP A 90 17.49 24.17 -81.61
CA ASP A 90 17.40 22.71 -81.57
C ASP A 90 16.05 22.28 -80.96
N THR A 91 15.25 21.55 -81.74
CA THR A 91 13.96 20.99 -81.29
C THR A 91 14.11 20.06 -80.07
N SER A 92 15.28 19.46 -79.87
CA SER A 92 15.57 18.61 -78.70
C SER A 92 15.61 19.42 -77.40
N LYS A 93 15.93 20.71 -77.49
CA LYS A 93 15.98 21.62 -76.34
C LYS A 93 14.59 21.83 -75.75
N LEU A 94 13.58 22.07 -76.59
CA LEU A 94 12.20 22.26 -76.16
C LEU A 94 11.66 21.03 -75.41
N ASN A 95 11.96 19.82 -75.92
CA ASN A 95 11.58 18.58 -75.25
C ASN A 95 12.24 18.45 -73.87
N LEU A 96 13.54 18.76 -73.76
CA LEU A 96 14.25 18.70 -72.48
C LEU A 96 13.75 19.76 -71.48
N GLU A 97 13.41 20.96 -71.94
CA GLU A 97 12.81 22.00 -71.10
C GLU A 97 11.46 21.56 -70.53
N TYR A 98 10.63 20.88 -71.33
CA TYR A 98 9.38 20.30 -70.86
C TYR A 98 9.60 19.24 -69.75
N TRP A 99 10.52 18.31 -69.96
CA TRP A 99 10.86 17.29 -68.95
C TRP A 99 11.49 17.90 -67.69
N LEU A 100 12.27 18.97 -67.85
CA LEU A 100 12.85 19.71 -66.72
C LEU A 100 11.75 20.34 -65.85
N GLU A 101 10.75 20.94 -66.47
CA GLU A 101 9.64 21.58 -65.76
C GLU A 101 8.76 20.55 -65.03
N ASP A 102 8.37 19.44 -65.68
CA ASP A 102 7.67 18.33 -65.02
C ASP A 102 8.51 17.74 -63.87
N GLY A 103 9.82 17.60 -64.06
CA GLY A 103 10.74 17.18 -63.02
C GLY A 103 10.75 18.11 -61.81
N LYS A 104 10.79 19.42 -62.03
CA LYS A 104 10.73 20.44 -60.97
C LYS A 104 9.39 20.40 -60.22
N GLN A 105 8.28 20.30 -60.94
CA GLN A 105 6.96 20.20 -60.32
C GLN A 105 6.83 18.95 -59.43
N ARG A 106 7.36 17.80 -59.89
CA ARG A 106 7.38 16.56 -59.08
C ARG A 106 8.31 16.69 -57.87
N TYR A 107 9.46 17.35 -58.03
CA TYR A 107 10.39 17.61 -56.94
C TYR A 107 9.72 18.43 -55.82
N ASP A 108 9.01 19.49 -56.18
CA ASP A 108 8.28 20.34 -55.22
C ASP A 108 7.16 19.53 -54.53
N GLY A 109 6.40 18.73 -55.28
CA GLY A 109 5.40 17.84 -54.70
C GLY A 109 5.97 16.84 -53.69
N LEU A 110 7.13 16.26 -53.96
CA LEU A 110 7.81 15.36 -53.03
C LEU A 110 8.34 16.09 -51.78
N LEU A 111 8.76 17.35 -51.90
CA LEU A 111 9.17 18.16 -50.75
C LEU A 111 7.99 18.43 -49.81
N ASP A 112 6.82 18.76 -50.35
CA ASP A 112 5.59 18.95 -49.58
C ASP A 112 5.12 17.64 -48.93
N GLU A 113 5.22 16.52 -49.66
CA GLU A 113 4.96 15.17 -49.12
C GLU A 113 5.93 14.83 -47.99
N LEU A 114 7.22 15.11 -48.14
CA LEU A 114 8.24 14.87 -47.11
C LEU A 114 7.96 15.69 -45.86
N LYS A 115 7.55 16.95 -46.01
CA LYS A 115 7.20 17.83 -44.90
C LYS A 115 6.02 17.27 -44.11
N SER A 116 4.96 16.88 -44.82
CA SER A 116 3.75 16.29 -44.22
C SER A 116 4.06 14.96 -43.53
N ALA A 117 4.86 14.10 -44.16
CA ALA A 117 5.29 12.83 -43.59
C ALA A 117 6.12 13.02 -42.29
N LYS A 118 7.05 13.99 -42.27
CA LYS A 118 7.84 14.32 -41.07
C LYS A 118 6.95 14.82 -39.93
N GLU A 119 5.98 15.68 -40.24
CA GLU A 119 5.03 16.18 -39.24
C GLU A 119 4.20 15.05 -38.63
N ASN A 120 3.71 14.12 -39.46
CA ASN A 120 2.99 12.93 -38.99
C ASN A 120 3.86 12.02 -38.13
N VAL A 121 5.14 11.80 -38.48
CA VAL A 121 6.09 11.03 -37.66
C VAL A 121 6.32 11.69 -36.30
N ASN A 122 6.49 13.01 -36.27
CA ASN A 122 6.65 13.77 -35.03
C ASN A 122 5.40 13.67 -34.15
N LEU A 123 4.22 13.87 -34.74
CA LEU A 123 2.94 13.76 -34.04
C LEU A 123 2.76 12.34 -33.48
N ARG A 124 3.04 11.31 -34.26
CA ARG A 124 3.01 9.91 -33.80
C ARG A 124 3.94 9.69 -32.62
N THR A 125 5.15 10.22 -32.68
CA THR A 125 6.15 10.10 -31.60
C THR A 125 5.67 10.76 -30.31
N LEU A 126 5.07 11.95 -30.41
CA LEU A 126 4.45 12.63 -29.26
C LEU A 126 3.28 11.82 -28.68
N MET A 127 2.45 11.21 -29.53
CA MET A 127 1.34 10.38 -29.08
C MET A 127 1.82 9.10 -28.38
N ILE A 128 2.85 8.43 -28.88
CA ILE A 128 3.47 7.26 -28.20
C ILE A 128 3.96 7.68 -26.81
N LYS A 129 4.70 8.79 -26.72
CA LYS A 129 5.19 9.29 -25.42
C LYS A 129 4.03 9.61 -24.46
N SER A 130 2.94 10.18 -24.98
CA SER A 130 1.75 10.46 -24.16
C SER A 130 1.04 9.18 -23.69
N LEU A 131 1.03 8.14 -24.53
CA LEU A 131 0.46 6.83 -24.21
C LEU A 131 1.28 6.14 -23.11
N ASP A 132 2.61 6.13 -23.24
CA ASP A 132 3.51 5.58 -22.24
C ASP A 132 3.35 6.28 -20.89
N SER A 133 3.27 7.62 -20.91
CA SER A 133 3.04 8.41 -19.69
C SER A 133 1.69 8.09 -19.05
N ALA A 134 0.63 7.91 -19.84
CA ALA A 134 -0.70 7.55 -19.34
C ALA A 134 -0.71 6.12 -18.76
N ASN A 135 -0.04 5.16 -19.40
CA ASN A 135 0.11 3.79 -18.91
C ASN A 135 0.89 3.73 -17.59
N ASN A 136 1.99 4.48 -17.48
CA ASN A 136 2.75 4.59 -16.23
C ASN A 136 1.88 5.17 -15.11
N ALA A 137 1.15 6.26 -15.39
CA ALA A 137 0.24 6.86 -14.42
C ALA A 137 -0.88 5.89 -13.99
N ARG A 138 -1.36 5.04 -14.90
CA ARG A 138 -2.34 4.00 -14.58
C ARG A 138 -1.74 2.94 -13.66
N SER A 139 -0.54 2.46 -13.97
CA SER A 139 0.18 1.49 -13.13
C SER A 139 0.40 2.03 -11.70
N ASP A 140 0.81 3.29 -11.57
CA ASP A 140 0.99 3.93 -10.26
C ASP A 140 -0.32 4.02 -9.47
N VAL A 141 -1.43 4.35 -10.13
CA VAL A 141 -2.75 4.40 -9.51
C VAL A 141 -3.19 3.01 -9.06
N GLU A 142 -3.04 1.98 -9.90
CA GLU A 142 -3.38 0.59 -9.55
C GLU A 142 -2.52 0.09 -8.37
N TYR A 143 -1.23 0.42 -8.36
CA TYR A 143 -0.35 0.11 -7.23
C TYR A 143 -0.82 0.76 -5.93
N LYS A 144 -1.15 2.05 -5.93
CA LYS A 144 -1.67 2.75 -4.75
C LYS A 144 -3.02 2.21 -4.28
N ILE A 145 -3.93 1.91 -5.21
CA ILE A 145 -5.22 1.27 -4.89
C ILE A 145 -4.98 -0.08 -4.20
N ASN A 146 -4.08 -0.90 -4.74
CA ASN A 146 -3.74 -2.18 -4.13
C ASN A 146 -3.12 -2.02 -2.74
N GLN A 147 -2.26 -1.03 -2.52
CA GLN A 147 -1.74 -0.72 -1.18
C GLN A 147 -2.85 -0.34 -0.20
N LEU A 148 -3.81 0.48 -0.62
CA LEU A 148 -4.96 0.87 0.21
C LEU A 148 -5.92 -0.30 0.46
N MET A 149 -6.02 -1.25 -0.47
CA MET A 149 -6.84 -2.45 -0.34
C MET A 149 -6.22 -3.54 0.52
N ILE A 150 -4.91 -3.51 0.78
CA ILE A 150 -4.26 -4.47 1.67
C ILE A 150 -4.53 -4.02 3.12
N PRO A 151 -5.39 -4.71 3.90
CA PRO A 151 -5.76 -4.31 5.27
C PRO A 151 -4.61 -4.40 6.28
N ARG A 152 -3.39 -4.77 5.85
CA ARG A 152 -2.25 -5.00 6.73
C ARG A 152 -1.70 -3.73 7.38
N LEU A 153 -1.76 -2.57 6.71
CA LEU A 153 -1.21 -1.33 7.29
C LEU A 153 -2.06 -0.81 8.46
N SER A 154 -3.40 -0.88 8.36
CA SER A 154 -4.27 -0.53 9.48
C SER A 154 -4.19 -1.55 10.61
N GLN A 155 -4.09 -2.84 10.27
CA GLN A 155 -3.98 -3.93 11.25
C GLN A 155 -2.64 -3.89 12.01
N GLN A 156 -1.53 -3.54 11.35
CA GLN A 156 -0.21 -3.45 11.97
C GLN A 156 -0.12 -2.28 12.96
N ASN A 157 -0.63 -1.09 12.58
CA ASN A 157 -0.69 0.05 13.48
C ASN A 157 -1.59 -0.24 14.68
N PHE A 158 -2.74 -0.89 14.46
CA PHE A 158 -3.63 -1.32 15.54
C PHE A 158 -2.93 -2.29 16.52
N MET A 159 -2.25 -3.31 16.01
CA MET A 159 -1.51 -4.27 16.86
C MET A 159 -0.40 -3.59 17.67
N PHE A 160 0.32 -2.62 17.09
CA PHE A 160 1.35 -1.86 17.77
C PHE A 160 0.78 -1.03 18.93
N TRP A 161 -0.30 -0.27 18.68
CA TRP A 161 -0.95 0.53 19.71
C TRP A 161 -1.61 -0.33 20.79
N ALA A 162 -2.23 -1.44 20.42
CA ALA A 162 -2.77 -2.42 21.37
C ALA A 162 -1.67 -2.98 22.29
N SER A 163 -0.48 -3.25 21.74
CA SER A 163 0.68 -3.72 22.50
C SER A 163 1.20 -2.67 23.47
N ILE A 164 1.27 -1.40 23.06
CA ILE A 164 1.66 -0.28 23.94
C ILE A 164 0.63 -0.11 25.06
N ALA A 165 -0.66 -0.09 24.74
CA ALA A 165 -1.72 0.05 25.73
C ALA A 165 -1.66 -1.08 26.76
N PHE A 166 -1.41 -2.31 26.32
CA PHE A 166 -1.23 -3.46 27.19
C PHE A 166 0.00 -3.35 28.09
N LEU A 167 1.14 -2.91 27.55
CA LEU A 167 2.36 -2.68 28.31
C LEU A 167 2.11 -1.65 29.43
N VAL A 168 1.47 -0.53 29.11
CA VAL A 168 1.12 0.51 30.09
C VAL A 168 0.20 -0.05 31.18
N LEU A 169 -0.82 -0.82 30.80
CA LEU A 169 -1.72 -1.48 31.75
C LEU A 169 -0.96 -2.42 32.70
N MET A 170 -0.03 -3.22 32.18
CA MET A 170 0.82 -4.11 32.98
C MET A 170 1.73 -3.34 33.94
N CYS A 171 2.33 -2.23 33.50
CA CYS A 171 3.13 -1.36 34.36
C CYS A 171 2.30 -0.79 35.52
N ILE A 172 1.07 -0.35 35.26
CA ILE A 172 0.16 0.18 36.29
C ILE A 172 -0.21 -0.92 37.30
N LEU A 173 -0.51 -2.13 36.83
CA LEU A 173 -0.87 -3.26 37.68
C LEU A 173 0.30 -3.65 38.59
N LEU A 174 1.49 -3.83 38.01
CA LEU A 174 2.71 -4.13 38.78
C LEU A 174 3.01 -3.03 39.80
N TYR A 175 2.95 -1.75 39.39
CA TYR A 175 3.16 -0.63 40.29
C TYR A 175 2.18 -0.63 41.47
N THR A 176 0.89 -0.88 41.19
CA THR A 176 -0.16 -0.94 42.22
C THR A 176 0.08 -2.10 43.18
N PHE A 177 0.43 -3.28 42.65
CA PHE A 177 0.75 -4.46 43.46
C PHE A 177 1.91 -4.20 44.41
N PHE A 178 3.05 -3.72 43.90
CA PHE A 178 4.21 -3.41 44.74
C PHE A 178 3.88 -2.34 45.78
N ARG A 179 3.13 -1.30 45.40
CA ARG A 179 2.72 -0.24 46.33
C ARG A 179 1.86 -0.78 47.48
N VAL A 180 0.95 -1.70 47.22
CA VAL A 180 0.09 -2.33 48.25
C VAL A 180 0.94 -3.20 49.17
N VAL A 181 1.77 -4.07 48.61
CA VAL A 181 2.67 -4.95 49.36
C VAL A 181 3.65 -4.17 50.24
N SER A 182 4.19 -3.04 49.76
CA SER A 182 5.12 -2.22 50.52
C SER A 182 4.45 -1.46 51.67
N ARG A 183 3.14 -1.23 51.62
CA ARG A 183 2.42 -0.48 52.66
C ARG A 183 1.85 -1.34 53.77
N ASP A 184 1.48 -2.58 53.48
CA ASP A 184 0.82 -3.44 54.45
C ASP A 184 1.66 -4.67 54.77
N GLU A 185 2.18 -4.68 56.00
CA GLU A 185 3.05 -5.74 56.51
C GLU A 185 2.32 -7.07 56.69
N ASN A 186 1.01 -7.05 56.91
CA ASN A 186 0.18 -8.25 57.00
C ASN A 186 -0.04 -8.84 55.60
N VAL A 187 -0.33 -8.00 54.60
CA VAL A 187 -0.44 -8.45 53.20
C VAL A 187 0.88 -9.05 52.72
N ARG A 188 2.01 -8.43 53.07
CA ARG A 188 3.34 -8.98 52.77
C ARG A 188 3.56 -10.35 53.43
N LYS A 189 3.20 -10.51 54.70
CA LYS A 189 3.34 -11.79 55.41
C LYS A 189 2.40 -12.88 54.86
N ILE A 190 1.18 -12.53 54.46
CA ILE A 190 0.23 -13.49 53.87
C ILE A 190 0.70 -13.94 52.49
N ILE A 191 1.15 -12.99 51.65
CA ILE A 191 1.58 -13.25 50.27
C ILE A 191 2.98 -13.85 50.20
N PHE A 192 3.91 -13.55 51.09
CA PHE A 192 5.28 -14.11 51.02
C PHE A 192 5.59 -15.13 52.11
N GLY A 193 4.74 -15.26 53.14
CA GLY A 193 4.95 -16.16 54.27
C GLY A 193 4.14 -17.45 54.20
N SER A 194 3.31 -17.66 53.17
CA SER A 194 2.54 -18.89 52.98
C SER A 194 2.76 -19.48 51.58
N ASP A 195 2.63 -20.80 51.43
CA ASP A 195 2.69 -21.49 50.13
C ASP A 195 1.68 -20.92 49.11
N SER A 196 0.59 -20.30 49.59
CA SER A 196 -0.41 -19.59 48.80
C SER A 196 0.18 -18.43 47.98
N GLY A 197 1.26 -17.83 48.47
CA GLY A 197 2.00 -16.76 47.82
C GLY A 197 2.65 -17.14 46.50
N ILE A 198 3.39 -18.25 46.55
CA ILE A 198 4.07 -18.82 45.38
C ILE A 198 3.02 -19.28 44.36
N GLN A 199 1.90 -19.84 44.80
CA GLN A 199 0.77 -20.20 43.93
C GLN A 199 0.17 -18.97 43.24
N PHE A 200 -0.02 -17.86 43.96
CA PHE A 200 -0.53 -16.62 43.38
C PHE A 200 0.41 -16.06 42.30
N VAL A 201 1.72 -16.01 42.56
CA VAL A 201 2.72 -15.53 41.59
C VAL A 201 2.76 -16.44 40.34
N THR A 202 2.68 -17.76 40.53
CA THR A 202 2.68 -18.74 39.44
C THR A 202 1.47 -18.58 38.54
N LEU A 203 0.29 -18.45 39.16
CA LEU A 203 -0.98 -18.23 38.48
C LEU A 203 -0.96 -16.90 37.70
N PHE A 204 -0.50 -15.83 38.35
CA PHE A 204 -0.39 -14.52 37.73
C PHE A 204 0.56 -14.54 36.52
N SER A 205 1.70 -15.25 36.64
CA SER A 205 2.64 -15.45 35.53
C SER A 205 2.02 -16.21 34.35
N ILE A 206 1.23 -17.26 34.62
CA ILE A 206 0.50 -18.01 33.59
C ILE A 206 -0.52 -17.11 32.87
N VAL A 207 -1.27 -16.29 33.62
CA VAL A 207 -2.26 -15.37 33.03
C VAL A 207 -1.57 -14.35 32.12
N ILE A 208 -0.45 -13.77 32.55
CA ILE A 208 0.33 -12.84 31.72
C ILE A 208 0.84 -13.54 30.45
N ALA A 209 1.37 -14.76 30.57
CA ALA A 209 1.86 -15.53 29.42
C ALA A 209 0.73 -15.83 28.41
N ILE A 210 -0.46 -16.20 28.88
CA ILE A 210 -1.63 -16.43 28.01
C ILE A 210 -2.05 -15.15 27.29
N ILE A 211 -2.06 -14.01 27.97
CA ILE A 211 -2.42 -12.73 27.33
C ILE A 211 -1.35 -12.31 26.32
N LEU A 212 -0.06 -12.50 26.63
CA LEU A 212 1.03 -12.24 25.69
C LEU A 212 0.92 -13.12 24.44
N PHE A 213 0.64 -14.41 24.59
CA PHE A 213 0.43 -15.33 23.46
C PHE A 213 -0.86 -15.05 22.67
N GLY A 214 -1.88 -14.49 23.32
CA GLY A 214 -3.09 -13.99 22.65
C GLY A 214 -2.84 -12.75 21.81
N LEU A 215 -2.03 -11.81 22.30
CA LEU A 215 -1.69 -10.58 21.57
C LEU A 215 -0.72 -10.83 20.42
N THR A 216 0.19 -11.80 20.52
CA THR A 216 1.08 -12.19 19.42
C THR A 216 0.37 -12.99 18.33
N GLY A 217 -0.91 -13.33 18.52
CA GLY A 217 -1.70 -14.12 17.57
C GLY A 217 -1.21 -15.56 17.40
N VAL A 218 -0.36 -16.03 18.31
CA VAL A 218 0.17 -17.41 18.30
C VAL A 218 -0.90 -18.40 18.77
N LEU A 219 -1.82 -17.96 19.63
CA LEU A 219 -2.98 -18.73 20.06
C LEU A 219 -4.25 -18.14 19.45
N GLU A 220 -4.98 -18.94 18.68
CA GLU A 220 -6.28 -18.52 18.14
C GLU A 220 -7.33 -18.43 19.26
N GLY A 221 -8.41 -17.65 19.03
CA GLY A 221 -9.43 -17.40 20.07
C GLY A 221 -10.07 -18.64 20.70
N LYS A 222 -10.04 -19.78 19.99
CA LYS A 222 -10.53 -21.08 20.46
C LYS A 222 -9.58 -21.71 21.48
N GLU A 223 -8.28 -21.64 21.22
CA GLU A 223 -7.21 -22.19 22.06
C GLU A 223 -7.03 -21.35 23.33
N LEU A 224 -7.10 -20.03 23.19
CA LEU A 224 -7.01 -19.10 24.31
C LEU A 224 -8.19 -19.25 25.28
N SER A 225 -9.41 -19.45 24.76
CA SER A 225 -10.59 -19.70 25.59
C SER A 225 -10.50 -21.03 26.35
N ALA A 226 -9.96 -22.08 25.72
CA ALA A 226 -9.76 -23.38 26.35
C ALA A 226 -8.70 -23.33 27.47
N LEU A 227 -7.60 -22.60 27.25
CA LEU A 227 -6.55 -22.40 28.26
C LEU A 227 -7.01 -21.52 29.44
N LEU A 228 -7.75 -20.44 29.17
CA LEU A 228 -8.33 -19.63 30.25
C LEU A 228 -9.37 -20.41 31.07
N GLY A 229 -10.19 -21.24 30.41
CA GLY A 229 -11.15 -22.11 31.07
C GLY A 229 -10.50 -23.15 31.98
N SER A 230 -9.41 -23.78 31.53
CA SER A 230 -8.68 -24.79 32.32
C SER A 230 -7.94 -24.18 33.52
N VAL A 231 -7.32 -23.01 33.34
CA VAL A 231 -6.66 -22.27 34.43
C VAL A 231 -7.70 -21.79 35.44
N ALA A 232 -8.82 -21.20 35.02
CA ALA A 232 -9.89 -20.80 35.92
C ALA A 232 -10.46 -21.99 36.72
N GLY A 233 -10.68 -23.13 36.08
CA GLY A 233 -11.16 -24.36 36.73
C GLY A 233 -10.18 -24.88 37.80
N TYR A 234 -8.87 -24.86 37.52
CA TYR A 234 -7.84 -25.28 38.47
C TYR A 234 -7.81 -24.38 39.71
N ILE A 235 -7.93 -23.07 39.54
CA ILE A 235 -7.89 -22.08 40.62
C ILE A 235 -9.11 -22.20 41.53
N LEU A 236 -10.32 -22.27 40.94
CA LEU A 236 -11.56 -22.41 41.70
C LEU A 236 -11.68 -23.77 42.42
N GLY A 237 -11.07 -24.83 41.88
CA GLY A 237 -11.09 -26.17 42.48
C GLY A 237 -10.25 -26.32 43.75
N LYS A 238 -9.14 -25.58 43.87
CA LYS A 238 -8.19 -25.68 45.01
C LYS A 238 -8.66 -24.92 46.26
N VAL A 239 -9.46 -23.87 46.13
CA VAL A 239 -9.92 -23.05 47.27
C VAL A 239 -10.94 -23.79 48.16
N LYS A 240 -11.51 -24.92 47.71
CA LYS A 240 -12.57 -25.64 48.43
C LYS A 240 -12.11 -26.65 49.48
N PHE A 241 -10.81 -26.90 49.69
CA PHE A 241 -10.37 -27.97 50.59
C PHE A 241 -9.26 -27.54 51.55
N THR A 242 -9.60 -26.76 52.57
CA THR A 242 -8.73 -26.61 53.76
C THR A 242 -9.53 -26.33 55.04
N ASN A 243 -10.71 -26.94 55.23
CA ASN A 243 -11.53 -26.70 56.42
C ASN A 243 -12.17 -27.94 57.07
N ASP A 244 -11.62 -29.14 56.88
CA ASP A 244 -12.07 -30.32 57.64
C ASP A 244 -10.92 -30.93 58.43
N LYS A 245 -10.67 -30.37 59.61
CA LYS A 245 -9.95 -31.06 60.69
C LYS A 245 -11.01 -31.84 61.48
N PRO A 246 -11.04 -33.19 61.46
CA PRO A 246 -12.04 -33.93 62.21
C PRO A 246 -11.85 -33.72 63.72
N PRO A 247 -12.94 -33.61 64.51
CA PRO A 247 -12.83 -33.38 65.95
C PRO A 247 -12.19 -34.60 66.63
N SER A 248 -11.15 -34.33 67.41
CA SER A 248 -10.55 -35.27 68.36
C SER A 248 -11.62 -35.71 69.36
N ARG A 249 -12.05 -36.98 69.28
CA ARG A 249 -12.87 -37.62 70.30
C ARG A 249 -11.99 -37.92 71.52
N SER A 250 -12.08 -37.08 72.55
CA SER A 250 -11.70 -37.44 73.92
C SER A 250 -12.63 -38.54 74.42
N ALA A 251 -12.09 -39.75 74.57
CA ALA A 251 -12.77 -40.86 75.24
C ALA A 251 -12.59 -40.71 76.76
N THR A 252 -13.62 -40.20 77.43
CA THR A 252 -13.81 -40.28 78.88
C THR A 252 -15.08 -41.08 79.12
N ASN A 253 -14.95 -42.27 79.70
CA ASN A 253 -15.99 -43.11 80.32
C ASN A 253 -15.19 -44.13 81.16
N ASP A 254 -15.00 -43.96 82.47
CA ASP A 254 -16.00 -44.02 83.55
C ASP A 254 -16.90 -45.27 83.44
N TYR A 255 -16.45 -46.37 84.04
CA TYR A 255 -17.32 -47.45 84.52
C TYR A 255 -16.86 -47.91 85.90
N LYS A 256 -17.75 -47.68 86.87
CA LYS A 256 -17.84 -48.33 88.17
C LYS A 256 -17.89 -49.86 88.04
N THR A 257 -17.11 -50.55 88.86
CA THR A 257 -17.59 -51.63 89.75
C THR A 257 -16.61 -51.77 90.91
#